data_AF-A0A229GWQ5-F1
#
_entry.id   AF-A0A229GWQ5-F1
#
_cell.length_a   1.000
_cell.length_b   1.000
_cell.length_c   1.000
_cell.angle_alpha   90.00
_cell.angle_beta   90.00
_cell.angle_gamma   90.00
#
_symmetry.space_group_name_H-M   'P 1'
#
loop_
_entity.id
_entity.type
_entity.pdbx_description
1 polymer ?
#
loop_
_entity_poly.entity_id
_entity_poly.type
_entity_poly.pdbx_seq_one_letter_code
_entity_poly.pdbx_strand_id
1 'polypeptide(L)'
;MSYGEDAMAKPVEPGGPAPQSPFGKSMAKEAETLAKFKGRIDKVLSELEKSPASKKKIDEQTITRAAYGGKISSADDLSKLYDQVHEKLKSWSKIFGDQLEAMGITALIAEKGIDGVDAEQRRRLQQIQAESAKYYRDPKTDKPAAGEKHGSGSSGAL
;
A
#
# COMPACT_ATOMS: atom_id res chain seq x y z
N MET A 1 -17.24 53.83 -63.98
CA MET A 1 -16.31 53.25 -62.99
C MET A 1 -16.61 51.76 -62.94
N SER A 2 -15.66 50.94 -63.39
CA SER A 2 -15.79 49.49 -63.64
C SER A 2 -14.59 48.79 -63.01
N TYR A 3 -14.85 47.84 -62.12
CA TYR A 3 -14.08 46.64 -61.75
C TYR A 3 -15.14 45.71 -61.10
N GLY A 4 -15.58 44.57 -61.65
CA GLY A 4 -14.83 43.40 -62.13
C GLY A 4 -14.56 42.47 -60.93
N GLU A 5 -15.49 41.58 -60.57
CA GLU A 5 -15.50 40.12 -60.82
C GLU A 5 -14.35 39.31 -60.16
N ASP A 6 -14.76 38.38 -59.30
CA ASP A 6 -14.16 37.07 -58.96
C ASP A 6 -12.64 36.96 -58.71
N ALA A 7 -12.29 36.87 -57.42
CA ALA A 7 -11.09 36.16 -56.99
C ALA A 7 -11.48 35.03 -56.03
N MET A 8 -11.54 33.84 -56.61
CA MET A 8 -11.78 32.56 -55.94
C MET A 8 -10.85 32.36 -54.75
N ALA A 9 -11.41 31.97 -53.61
CA ALA A 9 -10.65 31.47 -52.47
C ALA A 9 -9.90 30.19 -52.90
N LYS A 10 -8.57 30.22 -52.82
CA LYS A 10 -7.71 29.07 -53.13
C LYS A 10 -8.01 27.91 -52.16
N PRO A 11 -8.02 26.65 -52.62
CA PRO A 11 -8.22 25.49 -51.75
C PRO A 11 -7.10 25.39 -50.70
N VAL A 12 -7.49 25.16 -49.44
CA VAL A 12 -6.58 24.81 -48.35
C VAL A 12 -6.12 23.36 -48.57
N GLU A 13 -4.84 23.15 -48.87
CA GLU A 13 -4.26 21.80 -48.96
C GLU A 13 -4.18 21.13 -47.58
N PRO A 14 -4.65 19.88 -47.42
CA PRO A 14 -4.49 19.12 -46.18
C PRO A 14 -3.17 18.35 -46.21
N GLY A 15 -2.07 18.99 -45.82
CA GLY A 15 -0.73 18.38 -45.92
C GLY A 15 0.24 18.63 -44.77
N GLY A 16 -0.18 19.29 -43.69
CA GLY A 16 0.69 19.49 -42.52
C GLY A 16 0.63 18.30 -41.56
N PRO A 17 1.76 17.75 -41.07
CA PRO A 17 1.73 16.73 -40.03
C PRO A 17 0.98 17.26 -38.81
N ALA A 18 0.00 16.49 -38.33
CA ALA A 18 -0.79 16.83 -37.16
C ALA A 18 0.15 17.21 -35.99
N PRO A 19 -0.14 18.28 -35.24
CA PRO A 19 0.70 18.68 -34.11
C PRO A 19 0.78 17.52 -33.11
N GLN A 20 1.97 16.96 -32.99
CA GLN A 20 2.26 15.94 -31.98
C GLN A 20 2.16 16.63 -30.62
N SER A 21 1.06 16.38 -29.90
CA SER A 21 0.85 16.93 -28.56
C SER A 21 2.02 16.53 -27.65
N PRO A 22 2.72 17.50 -27.02
CA PRO A 22 3.85 17.21 -26.12
C PRO A 22 3.43 16.40 -24.88
N PHE A 23 2.12 16.38 -24.58
CA PHE A 23 1.53 15.63 -23.48
C PHE A 23 1.38 14.12 -23.77
N GLY A 24 1.28 13.72 -25.04
CA GLY A 24 1.05 12.31 -25.39
C GLY A 24 2.26 11.41 -25.10
N LYS A 25 3.48 11.91 -25.35
CA LYS A 25 4.72 11.14 -25.12
C LYS A 25 5.12 11.11 -23.64
N SER A 26 4.88 12.19 -22.87
CA SER A 26 5.17 12.20 -21.43
C SER A 26 4.25 11.27 -20.67
N MET A 27 2.94 11.30 -20.96
CA MET A 27 1.96 10.43 -20.33
C MET A 27 2.20 8.95 -20.65
N ALA A 28 2.54 8.62 -21.90
CA ALA A 28 2.92 7.25 -22.27
C ALA A 28 4.14 6.74 -21.48
N LYS A 29 5.16 7.59 -21.29
CA LYS A 29 6.36 7.26 -20.51
C LYS A 29 6.06 7.10 -19.02
N GLU A 30 5.16 7.91 -18.49
CA GLU A 30 4.69 7.81 -17.10
C GLU A 30 3.92 6.50 -16.87
N ALA A 31 2.99 6.16 -17.76
CA ALA A 31 2.26 4.89 -17.73
C ALA A 31 3.20 3.68 -17.81
N GLU A 32 4.17 3.69 -18.72
CA GLU A 32 5.20 2.63 -18.81
C GLU A 32 6.01 2.50 -17.52
N THR A 33 6.30 3.62 -16.86
CA THR A 33 7.04 3.63 -15.59
C THR A 33 6.22 3.04 -14.45
N LEU A 34 4.93 3.37 -14.37
CA LEU A 34 4.00 2.81 -13.39
C LEU A 34 3.80 1.29 -13.59
N ALA A 35 3.66 0.84 -14.84
CA ALA A 35 3.58 -0.58 -15.16
C ALA A 35 4.84 -1.36 -14.71
N LYS A 36 6.03 -0.80 -14.97
CA LYS A 36 7.30 -1.39 -14.51
C LYS A 36 7.40 -1.43 -12.99
N PHE A 37 6.95 -0.37 -12.31
CA PHE A 37 6.92 -0.32 -10.85
C PHE A 37 6.01 -1.41 -10.28
N LYS A 38 4.79 -1.55 -10.81
CA LYS A 38 3.87 -2.63 -10.43
C LYS A 38 4.52 -4.01 -10.65
N GLY A 39 5.15 -4.24 -11.80
CA GLY A 39 5.82 -5.51 -12.07
C GLY A 39 6.93 -5.85 -11.07
N ARG A 40 7.66 -4.84 -10.57
CA ARG A 40 8.65 -5.03 -9.50
C ARG A 40 7.99 -5.39 -8.17
N ILE A 41 6.87 -4.74 -7.83
CA ILE A 41 6.08 -5.07 -6.64
C ILE A 41 5.56 -6.51 -6.71
N ASP A 42 4.95 -6.89 -7.84
CA ASP A 42 4.40 -8.24 -8.04
C ASP A 42 5.52 -9.30 -7.90
N LYS A 43 6.74 -8.98 -8.37
CA LYS A 43 7.91 -9.83 -8.19
C LYS A 43 8.30 -9.97 -6.71
N VAL A 44 8.40 -8.87 -5.98
CA VAL A 44 8.73 -8.91 -4.54
C VAL A 44 7.67 -9.69 -3.75
N LEU A 45 6.39 -9.52 -4.08
CA LEU A 45 5.30 -10.29 -3.47
C LEU A 45 5.46 -11.79 -3.77
N SER A 46 5.75 -12.15 -5.02
CA SER A 46 6.00 -13.54 -5.39
C SER A 46 7.21 -14.14 -4.66
N GLU A 47 8.29 -13.36 -4.51
CA GLU A 47 9.48 -13.78 -3.77
C GLU A 47 9.19 -13.94 -2.28
N LEU A 48 8.41 -13.03 -1.67
CA LEU A 48 7.95 -13.13 -0.29
C LEU A 48 7.13 -14.41 -0.08
N GLU A 49 6.14 -14.69 -0.93
CA GLU A 49 5.28 -15.88 -0.85
C GLU A 49 6.06 -17.21 -0.98
N LYS A 50 7.12 -17.21 -1.80
CA LYS A 50 8.02 -18.37 -1.96
C LYS A 50 9.04 -18.50 -0.84
N SER A 51 9.30 -17.43 -0.09
CA SER A 51 10.31 -17.41 0.95
C SER A 51 9.88 -18.17 2.21
N PRO A 52 10.83 -18.57 3.08
CA PRO A 52 10.52 -19.06 4.43
C PRO A 52 9.76 -18.04 5.29
N ALA A 53 9.79 -16.75 4.91
CA ALA A 53 9.10 -15.68 5.59
C ALA A 53 7.66 -15.46 5.09
N SER A 54 7.15 -16.27 4.17
CA SER A 54 5.74 -16.17 3.78
C SER A 54 4.84 -16.47 4.97
N LYS A 55 3.68 -15.83 5.03
CA LYS A 55 2.70 -16.06 6.11
C LYS A 55 2.40 -17.55 6.28
N LYS A 56 2.21 -18.27 5.17
CA LYS A 56 1.96 -19.72 5.16
C LYS A 56 3.13 -20.51 5.74
N LYS A 57 4.37 -20.20 5.33
CA LYS A 57 5.56 -20.93 5.79
C LYS A 57 5.87 -20.63 7.26
N ILE A 58 5.61 -19.41 7.70
CA ILE A 58 5.65 -19.07 9.11
C ILE A 58 4.58 -19.87 9.84
N ASP A 59 3.30 -19.86 9.42
CA ASP A 59 2.20 -20.63 10.04
C ASP A 59 2.52 -22.13 10.22
N GLU A 60 3.26 -22.73 9.28
CA GLU A 60 3.68 -24.13 9.34
C GLU A 60 4.78 -24.42 10.39
N GLN A 61 5.55 -23.41 10.81
CA GLN A 61 6.64 -23.54 11.77
C GLN A 61 6.11 -23.50 13.21
N THR A 62 5.44 -24.56 13.63
CA THR A 62 5.01 -24.71 15.03
C THR A 62 5.86 -25.78 15.72
N ILE A 63 6.30 -25.51 16.95
CA ILE A 63 7.04 -26.47 17.76
C ILE A 63 6.13 -26.93 18.89
N THR A 64 5.90 -28.23 18.99
CA THR A 64 5.03 -28.76 20.05
C THR A 64 5.68 -28.60 21.43
N ARG A 65 4.88 -28.34 22.47
CA ARG A 65 5.35 -28.22 23.86
C ARG A 65 6.21 -29.40 24.32
N ALA A 66 5.90 -30.61 23.84
CA ALA A 66 6.66 -31.81 24.16
C ALA A 66 8.12 -31.75 23.67
N ALA A 67 8.39 -31.08 22.55
CA ALA A 67 9.72 -30.92 21.97
C ALA A 67 10.64 -30.02 22.82
N TYR A 68 10.07 -29.20 23.71
CA TYR A 68 10.84 -28.38 24.65
C TYR A 68 11.21 -29.13 25.95
N GLY A 69 10.84 -30.41 26.08
CA GLY A 69 11.14 -31.23 27.26
C GLY A 69 10.04 -31.15 28.32
N GLY A 70 8.78 -31.38 27.91
CA GLY A 70 7.50 -31.08 28.58
C GLY A 70 7.25 -31.47 30.05
N LYS A 71 8.27 -31.83 30.82
CA LYS A 71 8.27 -31.94 32.29
C LYS A 71 9.08 -30.85 33.01
N ILE A 72 9.76 -29.95 32.28
CA ILE A 72 10.57 -28.87 32.85
C ILE A 72 9.79 -27.55 32.77
N SER A 73 9.59 -26.85 33.88
CA SER A 73 8.84 -25.57 33.90
C SER A 73 9.52 -24.46 33.09
N SER A 74 10.85 -24.43 33.00
CA SER A 74 11.58 -23.48 32.16
C SER A 74 11.37 -23.69 30.65
N ALA A 75 10.87 -24.85 30.23
CA ALA A 75 10.49 -25.12 28.85
C ALA A 75 9.23 -24.34 28.42
N ASP A 76 8.36 -24.00 29.37
CA ASP A 76 7.12 -23.25 29.09
C ASP A 76 7.39 -21.78 28.74
N ASP A 77 8.41 -21.19 29.35
CA ASP A 77 8.78 -19.80 29.05
C ASP A 77 9.43 -19.70 27.68
N LEU A 78 10.23 -20.71 27.30
CA LEU A 78 10.81 -20.79 25.96
C LEU A 78 9.75 -21.02 24.87
N SER A 79 8.77 -21.90 25.12
CA SER A 79 7.68 -22.12 24.16
C SER A 79 6.83 -20.85 23.98
N LYS A 80 6.48 -20.15 25.07
CA LYS A 80 5.76 -18.87 25.01
C LYS A 80 6.55 -17.80 24.24
N LEU A 81 7.86 -17.69 24.48
CA LEU A 81 8.70 -16.72 23.79
C LEU A 81 8.77 -17.03 22.28
N TYR A 82 8.88 -18.30 21.92
CA TYR A 82 8.81 -18.73 20.53
C TYR A 82 7.48 -18.36 19.88
N ASP A 83 6.35 -18.69 20.52
CA ASP A 83 5.01 -18.37 20.02
C ASP A 83 4.83 -16.86 19.82
N GLN A 84 5.35 -16.04 20.74
CA GLN A 84 5.31 -14.58 20.62
C GLN A 84 6.11 -14.06 19.41
N VAL A 85 7.31 -14.60 19.18
CA VAL A 85 8.14 -14.21 18.03
C VAL A 85 7.48 -14.68 16.73
N HIS A 86 6.99 -15.91 16.71
CA HIS A 86 6.29 -16.51 15.59
C HIS A 86 5.06 -15.67 15.16
N GLU A 87 4.18 -15.33 16.09
CA GLU A 87 2.99 -14.52 15.81
C GLU A 87 3.32 -13.10 15.36
N LYS A 88 4.40 -12.50 15.90
CA LYS A 88 4.91 -11.20 15.42
C LYS A 88 5.40 -11.28 13.98
N LEU A 89 6.23 -12.27 13.65
CA LEU A 89 6.77 -12.45 12.29
C LEU A 89 5.66 -12.71 11.28
N LYS A 90 4.68 -13.54 11.63
CA LYS A 90 3.49 -13.80 10.83
C LYS A 90 2.69 -12.52 10.56
N SER A 91 2.44 -11.73 11.61
CA SER A 91 1.72 -10.46 11.49
C SER A 91 2.47 -9.48 10.60
N TRP A 92 3.79 -9.38 10.75
CA TRP A 92 4.62 -8.49 9.95
C TRP A 92 4.68 -8.91 8.48
N SER A 93 4.88 -10.19 8.20
CA SER A 93 4.87 -10.74 6.84
C SER A 93 3.55 -10.42 6.14
N LYS A 94 2.43 -10.60 6.84
CA LYS A 94 1.10 -10.23 6.34
C LYS A 94 1.00 -8.74 6.02
N ILE A 95 1.32 -7.87 6.98
CA ILE A 95 1.23 -6.41 6.80
C ILE A 95 2.08 -5.95 5.61
N PHE A 96 3.29 -6.50 5.48
CA PHE A 96 4.18 -6.14 4.37
C PHE A 96 3.63 -6.61 3.02
N GLY A 97 3.11 -7.83 2.94
CA GLY A 97 2.42 -8.34 1.74
C GLY A 97 1.23 -7.46 1.34
N ASP A 98 0.37 -7.11 2.30
CA ASP A 98 -0.79 -6.25 2.07
C ASP A 98 -0.37 -4.85 1.58
N GLN A 99 0.69 -4.26 2.14
CA GLN A 99 1.22 -2.97 1.70
C GLN A 99 1.74 -3.02 0.26
N LEU A 100 2.51 -4.07 -0.09
CA LEU A 100 2.98 -4.27 -1.44
C LEU A 100 1.82 -4.39 -2.42
N GLU A 101 0.82 -5.21 -2.08
CA GLU A 101 -0.36 -5.40 -2.92
C GLU A 101 -1.18 -4.11 -3.09
N ALA A 102 -1.38 -3.33 -2.03
CA ALA A 102 -2.04 -2.03 -2.10
C ALA A 102 -1.30 -1.04 -3.01
N MET A 103 0.04 -0.99 -2.93
CA MET A 103 0.86 -0.17 -3.82
C MET A 103 0.74 -0.62 -5.28
N GLY A 104 0.71 -1.94 -5.53
CA GLY A 104 0.53 -2.50 -6.87
C GLY A 104 -0.84 -2.16 -7.49
N ILE A 105 -1.91 -2.26 -6.70
CA ILE A 105 -3.27 -1.87 -7.14
C ILE A 105 -3.35 -0.36 -7.36
N THR A 106 -2.75 0.46 -6.48
CA THR A 106 -2.76 1.92 -6.62
C THR A 106 -2.00 2.37 -7.87
N ALA A 107 -0.86 1.73 -8.20
CA ALA A 107 -0.13 1.98 -9.45
C ALA A 107 -0.99 1.63 -10.68
N LEU A 108 -1.74 0.53 -10.62
CA LEU A 108 -2.67 0.15 -11.70
C LEU A 108 -3.80 1.16 -11.87
N ILE A 109 -4.36 1.68 -10.76
CA ILE A 109 -5.37 2.75 -10.78
C ILE A 109 -4.79 4.03 -11.39
N ALA A 110 -3.56 4.38 -11.05
CA ALA A 110 -2.89 5.57 -11.62
C ALA A 110 -2.65 5.43 -13.13
N GLU A 111 -2.37 4.22 -13.62
CA GLU A 111 -2.16 3.94 -15.04
C GLU A 111 -3.47 3.92 -15.84
N LYS A 112 -4.54 3.31 -15.30
CA LYS A 112 -5.77 3.00 -16.06
C LYS A 112 -7.01 3.80 -15.63
N GLY A 113 -6.91 4.60 -14.59
CA GLY A 113 -8.06 5.20 -13.91
C GLY A 113 -8.86 4.19 -13.10
N ILE A 114 -9.68 4.66 -12.15
CA ILE A 114 -10.48 3.81 -11.24
C ILE A 114 -11.48 2.91 -12.01
N ASP A 115 -12.02 3.43 -13.11
CA ASP A 115 -12.97 2.70 -13.96
C ASP A 115 -12.29 1.62 -14.82
N GLY A 116 -11.00 1.77 -15.10
CA GLY A 116 -10.19 0.82 -15.87
C GLY A 116 -9.57 -0.32 -15.05
N VAL A 117 -9.93 -0.42 -13.76
CA VAL A 117 -9.48 -1.46 -12.82
C VAL A 117 -10.60 -2.47 -12.54
N ASP A 118 -10.24 -3.74 -12.41
CA ASP A 118 -11.22 -4.81 -12.20
C ASP A 118 -11.89 -4.70 -10.82
N ALA A 119 -13.14 -5.16 -10.73
CA ALA A 119 -13.90 -5.14 -9.49
C ALA A 119 -13.21 -5.92 -8.35
N GLU A 120 -12.46 -6.98 -8.69
CA GLU A 120 -11.69 -7.77 -7.73
C GLU A 120 -10.55 -6.96 -7.11
N GLN A 121 -9.80 -6.20 -7.91
CA GLN A 121 -8.69 -5.36 -7.43
C GLN A 121 -9.21 -4.24 -6.52
N ARG A 122 -10.34 -3.62 -6.89
CA ARG A 122 -11.01 -2.64 -6.02
C ARG A 122 -11.44 -3.26 -4.69
N ARG A 123 -12.06 -4.45 -4.73
CA ARG A 123 -12.47 -5.19 -3.52
C ARG A 123 -11.25 -5.54 -2.65
N ARG A 124 -10.16 -6.00 -3.27
CA ARG A 124 -8.95 -6.39 -2.55
C ARG A 124 -8.29 -5.19 -1.87
N LEU A 125 -8.24 -4.04 -2.54
CA LEU A 125 -7.77 -2.79 -1.93
C LEU A 125 -8.63 -2.38 -0.72
N GLN A 126 -9.96 -2.49 -0.81
CA GLN A 126 -10.86 -2.23 0.31
C GLN A 126 -10.60 -3.18 1.50
N GLN A 127 -10.38 -4.47 1.22
CA GLN A 127 -10.03 -5.46 2.24
C GLN A 127 -8.71 -5.10 2.94
N ILE A 128 -7.67 -4.77 2.16
CA ILE A 128 -6.38 -4.35 2.72
C ILE A 128 -6.55 -3.12 3.61
N GLN A 129 -7.34 -2.12 3.20
CA GLN A 129 -7.59 -0.92 4.02
C GLN A 129 -8.29 -1.28 5.35
N ALA A 130 -9.33 -2.11 5.29
CA ALA A 130 -10.07 -2.54 6.47
C ALA A 130 -9.21 -3.37 7.44
N GLU A 131 -8.34 -4.23 6.89
CA GLU A 131 -7.39 -5.01 7.70
C GLU A 131 -6.28 -4.13 8.28
N SER A 132 -5.79 -3.16 7.52
CA SER A 132 -4.74 -2.22 7.95
C SER A 132 -5.20 -1.32 9.10
N ALA A 133 -6.48 -0.95 9.14
CA ALA A 133 -7.07 -0.17 10.22
C ALA A 133 -6.91 -0.82 11.61
N LYS A 134 -6.77 -2.15 11.68
CA LYS A 134 -6.55 -2.88 12.94
C LYS A 134 -5.15 -2.67 13.52
N TYR A 135 -4.19 -2.31 12.67
CA TYR A 135 -2.79 -2.11 13.04
C TYR A 135 -2.39 -0.63 13.11
N TYR A 136 -3.24 0.24 12.57
CA TYR A 136 -3.05 1.69 12.66
C TYR A 136 -3.44 2.20 14.04
N ARG A 137 -2.48 2.73 14.78
CA ARG A 137 -2.72 3.46 16.03
C ARG A 137 -2.81 4.94 15.70
N ASP A 138 -3.96 5.57 15.97
CA ASP A 138 -4.14 6.99 15.71
C ASP A 138 -3.23 7.80 16.67
N PRO A 139 -2.23 8.55 16.15
CA PRO A 139 -1.31 9.35 16.96
C PRO A 139 -2.01 10.37 17.87
N LYS A 140 -3.26 10.73 17.57
CA LYS A 140 -4.06 11.68 18.35
C LYS A 140 -4.78 11.04 19.54
N THR A 141 -4.91 9.72 19.57
CA THR A 141 -5.60 8.98 20.63
C THR A 141 -4.68 8.44 21.72
N ASP A 142 -3.37 8.33 21.46
CA ASP A 142 -2.35 7.88 22.44
C ASP A 142 -1.55 9.06 23.02
N LYS A 143 -2.24 10.04 23.59
CA LYS A 143 -1.55 10.95 24.52
C LYS A 143 -1.40 10.18 25.84
N PRO A 144 -0.18 9.94 26.37
CA PRO A 144 -0.06 9.44 27.73
C PRO A 144 -0.76 10.46 28.63
N ALA A 145 -1.62 9.99 29.54
CA ALA A 145 -2.28 10.83 30.53
C ALA A 145 -1.18 11.60 31.28
N ALA A 146 -0.97 12.84 30.88
CA ALA A 146 0.03 13.71 31.45
C ALA A 146 -0.46 14.10 32.84
N GLY A 147 0.18 13.51 33.86
CA GLY A 147 0.43 14.05 35.18
C GLY A 147 -0.78 14.65 35.92
N GLU A 148 -1.23 13.95 36.95
CA GLU A 148 -1.91 14.55 38.08
C GLU A 148 -1.22 15.87 38.46
N LYS A 149 -1.94 16.98 38.28
CA LYS A 149 -1.56 18.28 38.81
C LYS A 149 -1.71 18.24 40.33
N HIS A 150 -0.64 17.94 41.04
CA HIS A 150 -0.47 18.35 42.43
C HIS A 150 0.41 19.59 42.46
N GLY A 151 -0.18 20.76 42.73
CA GLY A 151 0.58 22.02 42.77
C GLY A 151 -0.25 23.28 42.99
N SER A 152 -0.79 23.40 44.21
CA SER A 152 -0.91 24.61 45.04
C SER A 152 -1.62 25.88 44.52
N GLY A 153 -2.59 26.37 45.31
CA GLY A 153 -3.19 27.70 45.17
C GLY A 153 -4.15 28.06 46.30
N SER A 154 -3.58 28.50 47.42
CA SER A 154 -4.14 29.30 48.53
C SER A 154 -5.52 29.96 48.35
N SER A 155 -6.37 29.85 49.38
CA SER A 155 -7.16 30.98 49.89
C SER A 155 -7.55 30.75 51.35
N GLY A 156 -7.10 31.65 52.23
CA GLY A 156 -7.57 31.74 53.60
C GLY A 156 -8.94 32.40 53.68
N ALA A 157 -9.68 32.06 54.73
CA ALA A 157 -10.67 32.92 55.36
C ALA A 157 -11.04 32.34 56.74
N LEU A 158 -10.92 33.23 57.75
CA LEU A 158 -11.50 33.22 59.11
C LEU A 158 -10.76 32.42 60.19
#